data_AF-A0A9D4RK77-F1
#
_entry.id   AF-A0A9D4RK77-F1
#
_cell.length_a   1.000
_cell.length_b   1.000
_cell.length_c   1.000
_cell.angle_alpha   90.00
_cell.angle_beta   90.00
_cell.angle_gamma   90.00
#
_symmetry.space_group_name_H-M   'P 1'
#
loop_
_entity.id
_entity.type
_entity.pdbx_description
1 polymer ?
#
loop_
_entity_poly.entity_id
_entity_poly.type
_entity_poly.pdbx_seq_one_letter_code
_entity_poly.pdbx_strand_id
1 'polypeptide(L)'
;MASRRLQESNRDNAGDFIGDCAVTQSCEPCMKTNVSKTATVYCNDCDEFLCDTCKNPHTVYKPGKHDIAIIKGIKSVRVVMDMERMDMCPKHGKKKMKKEFYCKDHSKFCCIECRAKHKKCDRVEKLADATADKWSELHALKQALLKLESTIIAECKHSETGLNESIAMISSQVDKMRDSIIQLFDQAKQVLLSEAKDFKTAEIKLIGKSVTLLPK
;
A
#
# COMPACT_ATOMS: atom_id res chain seq x y z
N MET A 1 -10.22 16.94 57.80
CA MET A 1 -9.28 17.67 56.94
C MET A 1 -7.96 16.95 56.95
N ALA A 2 -7.66 16.19 55.89
CA ALA A 2 -6.39 15.49 55.70
C ALA A 2 -6.15 15.29 54.20
N SER A 3 -4.95 15.65 53.78
CA SER A 3 -4.39 15.53 52.43
C SER A 3 -4.41 14.10 51.87
N ARG A 4 -4.58 13.98 50.53
CA ARG A 4 -3.75 13.11 49.66
C ARG A 4 -4.00 13.40 48.18
N ARG A 5 -2.92 13.73 47.48
CA ARG A 5 -2.74 13.68 46.02
C ARG A 5 -2.84 12.25 45.51
N LEU A 6 -3.52 12.05 44.38
CA LEU A 6 -3.27 11.02 43.36
C LEU A 6 -3.75 11.64 42.02
N GLN A 7 -2.86 12.24 41.21
CA GLN A 7 -2.23 11.65 40.03
C GLN A 7 -3.24 11.07 39.02
N GLU A 8 -3.67 11.93 38.10
CA GLU A 8 -4.29 11.58 36.82
C GLU A 8 -3.21 11.00 35.89
N SER A 9 -3.39 9.78 35.40
CA SER A 9 -2.53 9.16 34.39
C SER A 9 -3.24 9.11 33.05
N ASN A 10 -2.79 9.99 32.15
CA ASN A 10 -3.01 9.99 30.70
C ASN A 10 -3.00 8.57 30.10
N ARG A 11 -4.07 8.23 29.36
CA ARG A 11 -4.09 7.13 28.39
C ARG A 11 -4.55 7.65 27.03
N ASP A 12 -3.78 8.56 26.48
CA ASP A 12 -3.89 8.96 25.07
C ASP A 12 -2.57 8.62 24.39
N ASN A 13 -2.51 7.47 23.72
CA ASN A 13 -1.64 7.23 22.55
C ASN A 13 -1.92 5.85 21.96
N ALA A 14 -3.08 5.71 21.31
CA ALA A 14 -3.25 4.73 20.25
C ALA A 14 -2.96 5.46 18.93
N GLY A 15 -1.71 5.39 18.47
CA GLY A 15 -1.30 5.98 17.20
C GLY A 15 -2.08 5.36 16.04
N ASP A 16 -2.92 6.15 15.40
CA ASP A 16 -3.60 5.82 14.16
C ASP A 16 -2.58 5.71 13.02
N PHE A 17 -2.42 4.50 12.48
CA PHE A 17 -1.78 4.29 11.18
C PHE A 17 -2.85 4.50 10.10
N ILE A 18 -2.84 5.66 9.45
CA ILE A 18 -3.63 5.94 8.26
C ILE A 18 -2.80 5.51 7.05
N GLY A 19 -3.02 4.28 6.60
CA GLY A 19 -2.63 3.80 5.27
C GLY A 19 -3.91 3.59 4.46
N ASP A 20 -4.26 4.56 3.60
CA ASP A 20 -5.38 4.43 2.67
C ASP A 20 -4.99 3.47 1.53
N CYS A 21 -5.13 2.17 1.78
CA CYS A 21 -5.22 1.14 0.76
C CYS A 21 -6.53 0.40 1.00
N ALA A 22 -7.53 0.62 0.14
CA ALA A 22 -8.82 -0.05 0.22
C ALA A 22 -8.64 -1.55 -0.06
N VAL A 23 -8.43 -2.34 1.00
CA VAL A 23 -8.33 -3.80 0.88
C VAL A 23 -9.73 -4.37 0.72
N THR A 24 -10.16 -4.61 -0.51
CA THR A 24 -11.42 -5.33 -0.79
C THR A 24 -11.22 -6.82 -0.58
N GLN A 25 -11.77 -7.36 0.52
CA GLN A 25 -11.73 -8.79 0.81
C GLN A 25 -12.73 -9.56 -0.07
N SER A 26 -12.33 -10.74 -0.57
CA SER A 26 -13.17 -11.60 -1.42
C SER A 26 -13.90 -12.66 -0.61
N CYS A 27 -15.06 -13.09 -1.09
CA CYS A 27 -15.86 -14.14 -0.46
C CYS A 27 -15.18 -15.50 -0.61
N GLU A 28 -14.72 -16.08 0.49
CA GLU A 28 -13.96 -17.34 0.49
C GLU A 28 -14.75 -18.53 -0.05
N PRO A 29 -16.05 -18.74 0.28
CA PRO A 29 -16.86 -19.77 -0.37
C PRO A 29 -16.97 -19.60 -1.88
N CYS A 30 -17.10 -18.38 -2.38
CA CYS A 30 -17.22 -18.14 -3.81
C CYS A 30 -15.89 -18.37 -4.53
N MET A 31 -14.76 -18.06 -3.89
CA MET A 31 -13.43 -18.37 -4.42
C MET A 31 -13.24 -19.87 -4.64
N LYS A 32 -13.76 -20.73 -3.74
CA LYS A 32 -13.74 -22.20 -3.90
C LYS A 32 -14.53 -22.68 -5.13
N THR A 33 -15.46 -21.86 -5.64
CA THR A 33 -16.27 -22.14 -6.84
C THR A 33 -15.80 -21.37 -8.08
N ASN A 34 -14.59 -20.79 -8.08
CA ASN A 34 -14.05 -19.93 -9.14
C ASN A 34 -14.90 -18.68 -9.45
N VAL A 35 -15.70 -18.22 -8.50
CA VAL A 35 -16.51 -17.00 -8.62
C VAL A 35 -15.90 -15.95 -7.70
N SER A 36 -15.34 -14.87 -8.25
CA SER A 36 -14.88 -13.75 -7.44
C SER A 36 -16.04 -12.83 -7.11
N LYS A 37 -16.43 -12.79 -5.83
CA LYS A 37 -17.42 -11.85 -5.30
C LYS A 37 -16.84 -11.13 -4.10
N THR A 38 -17.02 -9.83 -4.02
CA THR A 38 -16.61 -9.03 -2.86
C THR A 38 -17.36 -9.47 -1.62
N ALA A 39 -16.64 -9.69 -0.52
CA ALA A 39 -17.24 -9.97 0.77
C ALA A 39 -17.86 -8.70 1.36
N THR A 40 -19.04 -8.85 1.96
CA THR A 40 -19.78 -7.77 2.61
C THR A 40 -19.86 -7.97 4.12
N VAL A 41 -19.62 -9.19 4.59
CA VAL A 41 -19.59 -9.54 6.01
C VAL A 41 -18.42 -10.48 6.33
N TYR A 42 -18.03 -10.51 7.61
CA TYR A 42 -17.07 -11.45 8.18
C TYR A 42 -17.76 -12.23 9.31
N CYS A 43 -17.59 -13.56 9.33
CA CYS A 43 -18.10 -14.39 10.42
C CYS A 43 -16.98 -14.64 11.45
N ASN A 44 -17.16 -14.14 12.68
CA ASN A 44 -16.16 -14.25 13.75
C ASN A 44 -16.01 -15.68 14.30
N ASP A 45 -17.02 -16.52 14.15
CA ASP A 45 -16.97 -17.91 14.64
C ASP A 45 -16.35 -18.87 13.62
N CYS A 46 -16.41 -18.53 12.33
CA CYS A 46 -15.83 -19.34 11.25
C CYS A 46 -14.52 -18.78 10.72
N ASP A 47 -14.16 -17.54 11.06
CA ASP A 47 -13.06 -16.79 10.46
C ASP A 47 -13.12 -16.74 8.92
N GLU A 48 -14.33 -16.57 8.36
CA GLU A 48 -14.58 -16.59 6.91
C GLU A 48 -15.16 -15.25 6.42
N PHE A 49 -14.63 -14.72 5.32
CA PHE A 49 -15.22 -13.61 4.57
C PHE A 49 -16.36 -14.07 3.66
N LEU A 50 -17.54 -13.45 3.76
CA LEU A 50 -18.75 -13.85 3.05
C LEU A 50 -19.38 -12.67 2.29
N CYS A 51 -19.86 -12.92 1.07
CA CYS A 51 -20.74 -12.00 0.35
C CYS A 51 -22.19 -12.13 0.82
N ASP A 52 -23.06 -11.19 0.42
CA ASP A 52 -24.48 -11.18 0.80
C ASP A 52 -25.19 -12.49 0.43
N THR A 53 -24.79 -13.13 -0.67
CA THR A 53 -25.38 -14.43 -1.09
C THR A 53 -24.90 -15.60 -0.24
N CYS A 54 -23.71 -15.52 0.36
CA CYS A 54 -23.17 -16.57 1.22
C CYS A 54 -23.55 -16.38 2.70
N LYS A 55 -23.81 -15.14 3.14
CA LYS A 55 -24.20 -14.82 4.51
C LYS A 55 -25.44 -15.60 4.97
N ASN A 56 -26.54 -15.49 4.22
CA ASN A 56 -27.82 -16.08 4.60
C ASN A 56 -27.75 -17.61 4.75
N PRO A 57 -27.27 -18.38 3.74
CA PRO A 57 -27.13 -19.81 3.91
C PRO A 57 -26.11 -20.18 4.99
N HIS A 58 -25.05 -19.39 5.19
CA HIS A 58 -24.08 -19.64 6.25
C HIS A 58 -24.72 -19.57 7.65
N THR A 59 -25.63 -18.62 7.90
CA THR A 59 -26.36 -18.52 9.18
C THR A 59 -27.49 -19.51 9.35
N VAL A 60 -28.03 -20.04 8.26
CA VAL A 60 -29.22 -20.91 8.27
C VAL A 60 -28.84 -22.38 8.30
N TYR A 61 -27.79 -22.77 7.57
CA TYR A 61 -27.42 -24.18 7.39
C TYR A 61 -26.26 -24.64 8.28
N LYS A 62 -25.48 -23.74 8.88
CA LYS A 62 -24.50 -24.12 9.91
C LYS A 62 -25.17 -24.12 11.30
N PRO A 63 -24.85 -25.11 12.16
CA PRO A 63 -25.44 -25.18 13.49
C PRO A 63 -24.87 -24.09 14.41
N GLY A 64 -25.73 -23.18 14.88
CA GLY A 64 -25.40 -22.17 15.89
C GLY A 64 -25.71 -20.74 15.44
N LYS A 65 -25.93 -19.83 16.39
CA LYS A 65 -25.99 -18.39 16.09
C LYS A 65 -24.58 -17.88 15.90
N HIS A 66 -24.19 -17.64 14.65
CA HIS A 66 -22.88 -17.11 14.32
C HIS A 66 -22.85 -15.60 14.50
N ASP A 67 -21.78 -15.09 15.09
CA ASP A 67 -21.51 -13.66 15.17
C ASP A 67 -20.96 -13.15 13.83
N ILE A 68 -21.62 -12.11 13.29
CA ILE A 68 -21.36 -11.57 11.96
C ILE A 68 -21.09 -10.08 12.04
N ALA A 69 -19.88 -9.70 11.66
CA ALA A 69 -19.48 -8.31 11.48
C ALA A 69 -19.76 -7.85 10.04
N ILE A 70 -20.40 -6.70 9.87
CA ILE A 70 -20.57 -6.07 8.55
C ILE A 70 -19.26 -5.38 8.20
N ILE A 71 -18.67 -5.71 7.04
CA ILE A 71 -17.40 -5.13 6.55
C ILE A 71 -17.59 -4.24 5.32
N LYS A 72 -18.81 -4.16 4.79
CA LYS A 72 -19.17 -3.31 3.65
C LYS A 72 -18.90 -1.83 3.99
N GLY A 73 -17.96 -1.21 3.27
CA GLY A 73 -17.59 0.21 3.45
C GLY A 73 -16.52 0.47 4.51
N ILE A 74 -15.97 -0.57 5.14
CA ILE A 74 -14.87 -0.43 6.08
C ILE A 74 -13.55 -0.31 5.28
N LYS A 75 -12.94 0.89 5.30
CA LYS A 75 -11.66 1.19 4.60
C LYS A 75 -10.47 0.42 5.16
N SER A 76 -10.55 0.02 6.43
CA SER A 76 -9.55 -0.79 7.11
C SER A 76 -10.27 -1.83 7.95
N VAL A 77 -10.22 -3.10 7.56
CA VAL A 77 -10.64 -4.18 8.48
C VAL A 77 -9.65 -4.14 9.65
N ARG A 78 -10.01 -3.45 10.74
CA ARG A 78 -9.41 -3.74 12.03
C ARG A 78 -9.89 -5.16 12.34
N VAL A 79 -9.06 -6.14 12.02
CA VAL A 79 -9.19 -7.46 12.62
C VAL A 79 -8.94 -7.21 14.10
N VAL A 80 -10.01 -6.95 14.84
CA VAL A 80 -9.96 -6.96 16.30
C VAL A 80 -9.84 -8.43 16.65
N MET A 81 -8.60 -8.93 16.61
CA MET A 81 -8.31 -10.23 17.16
C MET A 81 -8.75 -10.17 18.62
N ASP A 82 -9.68 -11.04 19.00
CA ASP A 82 -10.07 -11.21 20.39
C ASP A 82 -8.89 -11.82 21.15
N MET A 83 -7.95 -10.95 21.51
CA MET A 83 -6.73 -11.29 22.25
C MET A 83 -7.10 -11.95 23.59
N GLU A 84 -8.24 -11.56 24.17
CA GLU A 84 -8.72 -12.15 25.42
C GLU A 84 -9.06 -13.63 25.24
N ARG A 85 -9.73 -14.03 24.15
CA ARG A 85 -9.98 -15.45 23.83
C ARG A 85 -8.70 -16.22 23.55
N MET A 86 -7.73 -15.62 22.85
CA MET A 86 -6.47 -16.28 22.50
C MET A 86 -5.63 -16.66 23.73
N ASP A 87 -5.69 -15.81 24.76
CA ASP A 87 -5.01 -16.04 26.04
C ASP A 87 -5.65 -17.17 26.86
N MET A 88 -6.85 -17.64 26.51
CA MET A 88 -7.56 -18.64 27.30
C MET A 88 -7.11 -20.06 26.96
N CYS A 89 -7.02 -20.91 27.99
CA CYS A 89 -6.74 -22.32 27.80
C CYS A 89 -7.94 -23.04 27.15
N PRO A 90 -7.80 -23.65 25.96
CA PRO A 90 -8.91 -24.31 25.27
C PRO A 90 -9.45 -25.51 26.05
N LYS A 91 -8.60 -26.20 26.82
CA LYS A 91 -8.98 -27.37 27.63
C LYS A 91 -9.75 -27.02 28.90
N HIS A 92 -9.63 -25.77 29.38
CA HIS A 92 -10.19 -25.33 30.66
C HIS A 92 -10.98 -24.02 30.51
N GLY A 93 -11.47 -23.74 29.29
CA GLY A 93 -12.07 -22.45 28.91
C GLY A 93 -13.29 -22.06 29.74
N LYS A 94 -14.00 -23.02 30.35
CA LYS A 94 -15.14 -22.78 31.24
C LYS A 94 -14.76 -22.03 32.53
N LYS A 95 -13.51 -22.08 32.97
CA LYS A 95 -13.01 -21.42 34.21
C LYS A 95 -12.27 -20.10 33.95
N LYS A 96 -12.30 -19.58 32.72
CA LYS A 96 -11.53 -18.40 32.31
C LYS A 96 -10.04 -18.44 32.73
N MET A 97 -9.36 -19.56 32.53
CA MET A 97 -7.93 -19.68 32.87
C MET A 97 -7.01 -19.20 31.76
N LYS A 98 -6.15 -18.23 32.07
CA LYS A 98 -5.15 -17.69 31.15
C LYS A 98 -3.94 -18.61 30.98
N LYS A 99 -3.33 -18.56 29.80
CA LYS A 99 -2.10 -19.25 29.42
C LYS A 99 -0.88 -18.45 29.90
N GLU A 100 -0.51 -18.63 31.15
CA GLU A 100 0.58 -17.86 31.78
C GLU A 100 1.95 -18.55 31.69
N PHE A 101 2.00 -19.79 31.20
CA PHE A 101 3.22 -20.60 31.16
C PHE A 101 3.53 -21.09 29.75
N TYR A 102 4.82 -21.31 29.48
CA TYR A 102 5.31 -21.91 28.25
C TYR A 102 6.13 -23.16 28.58
N CYS A 103 5.72 -24.30 28.00
CA CYS A 103 6.46 -25.56 28.10
C CYS A 103 7.37 -25.70 26.89
N LYS A 104 8.70 -25.62 27.10
CA LYS A 104 9.70 -25.71 26.02
C LYS A 104 9.73 -27.10 25.40
N ASP A 105 9.60 -28.15 26.22
CA ASP A 105 9.68 -29.55 25.76
C ASP A 105 8.55 -29.94 24.80
N HIS A 106 7.41 -29.24 24.87
CA HIS A 106 6.27 -29.45 23.98
C HIS A 106 5.98 -28.26 23.07
N SER A 107 6.77 -27.20 23.18
CA SER A 107 6.59 -25.91 22.51
C SER A 107 5.14 -25.37 22.59
N LYS A 108 4.52 -25.44 23.78
CA LYS A 108 3.08 -25.13 23.98
C LYS A 108 2.83 -24.21 25.17
N PHE A 109 1.87 -23.31 25.00
CA PHE A 109 1.33 -22.45 26.06
C PHE A 109 0.40 -23.24 27.00
N CYS A 110 0.50 -22.96 28.30
CA CYS A 110 -0.17 -23.70 29.36
C CYS A 110 -0.79 -22.75 30.39
N CYS A 111 -1.99 -23.08 30.89
CA CYS A 111 -2.50 -22.49 32.13
C CYS A 111 -1.94 -23.21 33.37
N ILE A 112 -2.25 -22.71 34.56
CA ILE A 112 -1.80 -23.28 35.85
C ILE A 112 -2.20 -24.76 36.04
N GLU A 113 -3.40 -25.16 35.61
CA GLU A 113 -3.84 -26.57 35.67
C GLU A 113 -3.10 -27.46 34.64
N CYS A 114 -2.79 -26.94 33.44
CA CYS A 114 -1.98 -27.67 32.46
C CYS A 114 -0.55 -27.86 32.96
N ARG A 115 0.02 -26.85 33.61
CA ARG A 115 1.36 -26.93 34.22
C ARG A 115 1.46 -28.10 35.20
N ALA A 116 0.42 -28.38 35.99
CA ALA A 116 0.40 -29.51 36.91
C ALA A 116 0.52 -30.88 36.21
N LYS A 117 0.09 -30.98 34.95
CA LYS A 117 0.25 -32.18 34.11
C LYS A 117 1.63 -32.23 33.42
N HIS A 118 2.28 -31.08 33.27
CA HIS A 118 3.65 -30.94 32.78
C HIS A 118 4.70 -31.00 33.91
N LYS A 119 4.38 -31.52 35.10
CA LYS A 119 5.35 -31.68 36.21
C LYS A 119 6.56 -32.55 35.86
N LYS A 120 6.42 -33.44 34.87
CA LYS A 120 7.50 -34.29 34.35
C LYS A 120 8.31 -33.62 33.22
N CYS A 121 7.95 -32.39 32.84
CA CYS A 121 8.68 -31.61 31.86
C CYS A 121 9.64 -30.70 32.63
N ASP A 122 10.91 -30.72 32.27
CA ASP A 122 11.94 -30.00 33.02
C ASP A 122 11.92 -28.50 32.75
N ARG A 123 11.33 -28.07 31.63
CA ARG A 123 11.42 -26.68 31.15
C ARG A 123 10.05 -26.05 30.93
N VAL A 124 9.37 -25.75 32.04
CA VAL A 124 8.13 -24.94 32.04
C VAL A 124 8.36 -23.63 32.76
N GLU A 125 8.35 -22.53 32.01
CA GLU A 125 8.64 -21.18 32.49
C GLU A 125 7.39 -20.30 32.42
N LYS A 126 7.36 -19.21 33.20
CA LYS A 126 6.31 -18.19 33.04
C LYS A 126 6.54 -17.42 31.76
N LEU A 127 5.46 -17.07 31.08
CA LEU A 127 5.54 -16.42 29.79
C LEU A 127 6.17 -15.02 29.87
N ALA A 128 5.92 -14.28 30.96
CA ALA A 128 6.55 -12.98 31.21
C ALA A 128 8.09 -13.08 31.20
N ASP A 129 8.63 -14.09 31.88
CA ASP A 129 10.08 -14.30 31.99
C ASP A 129 10.67 -14.82 30.66
N ALA A 130 9.95 -15.69 29.95
CA ALA A 130 10.39 -16.28 28.68
C ALA A 130 10.31 -15.34 27.47
N THR A 131 9.63 -14.19 27.60
CA THR A 131 9.39 -13.27 26.49
C THR A 131 10.09 -11.92 26.65
N ALA A 132 10.59 -11.55 27.83
CA ALA A 132 11.22 -10.26 28.08
C ALA A 132 12.33 -9.93 27.06
N ASP A 133 13.27 -10.86 26.84
CA ASP A 133 14.38 -10.66 25.89
C ASP A 133 13.90 -10.71 24.43
N LYS A 134 12.93 -11.58 24.14
CA LYS A 134 12.35 -11.76 22.79
C LYS A 134 11.54 -10.56 22.32
N TRP A 135 10.89 -9.84 23.23
CA TRP A 135 10.17 -8.62 22.91
C TRP A 135 11.12 -7.53 22.42
N SER A 136 12.29 -7.39 23.08
CA SER A 136 13.32 -6.43 22.64
C SER A 136 13.84 -6.76 21.24
N GLU A 137 14.14 -8.03 20.96
CA GLU A 137 14.56 -8.49 19.63
C GLU A 137 13.49 -8.26 18.56
N LEU A 138 12.22 -8.59 18.86
CA LEU A 138 11.11 -8.38 17.94
C LEU A 138 10.88 -6.88 17.67
N HIS A 139 10.99 -6.04 18.69
CA HIS A 139 10.90 -4.58 18.54
C HIS A 139 12.03 -4.03 17.68
N ALA A 140 13.27 -4.49 17.90
CA ALA A 140 14.41 -4.10 17.09
C ALA A 140 14.25 -4.53 15.63
N LEU A 141 13.79 -5.76 15.39
CA LEU A 141 13.50 -6.26 14.05
C LEU A 141 12.40 -5.45 13.36
N LYS A 142 11.30 -5.14 14.08
CA LYS A 142 10.22 -4.29 13.56
C LYS A 142 10.74 -2.90 13.19
N GLN A 143 11.58 -2.29 14.02
CA GLN A 143 12.16 -0.98 13.71
C GLN A 143 13.11 -1.06 12.50
N ALA A 144 13.92 -2.12 12.39
CA ALA A 144 14.78 -2.34 11.25
C ALA A 144 13.97 -2.49 9.94
N LEU A 145 12.87 -3.23 9.97
CA LEU A 145 11.96 -3.38 8.83
C LEU A 145 11.34 -2.04 8.41
N LEU A 146 10.82 -1.26 9.37
CA LEU A 146 10.25 0.06 9.08
C LEU A 146 11.30 1.02 8.49
N LYS A 147 12.54 0.98 9.00
CA LYS A 147 13.63 1.77 8.47
C LYS A 147 14.00 1.36 7.04
N LEU A 148 14.09 0.06 6.79
CA LEU A 148 14.35 -0.48 5.45
C LEU A 148 13.26 -0.07 4.47
N GLU A 149 11.99 -0.21 4.84
CA GLU A 149 10.84 0.23 4.05
C GLU A 149 10.95 1.72 3.69
N SER A 150 11.22 2.58 4.67
CA SER A 150 11.37 4.02 4.43
C SER A 150 12.54 4.36 3.51
N THR A 151 13.63 3.58 3.58
CA THR A 151 14.82 3.78 2.74
C THR A 151 14.53 3.39 1.29
N ILE A 152 13.89 2.23 1.07
CA ILE A 152 13.49 1.77 -0.26
C ILE A 152 12.52 2.77 -0.91
N ILE A 153 11.53 3.27 -0.15
CA ILE A 153 10.59 4.27 -0.66
C ILE A 153 11.31 5.55 -1.09
N ALA A 154 12.29 6.01 -0.31
CA ALA A 154 13.06 7.21 -0.64
C ALA A 154 13.92 7.03 -1.90
N GLU A 155 14.60 5.88 -2.04
CA GLU A 155 15.42 5.55 -3.22
C GLU A 155 14.57 5.42 -4.50
N CYS A 156 13.41 4.76 -4.41
CA CYS A 156 12.47 4.65 -5.52
C CYS A 156 11.99 6.03 -5.98
N LYS A 157 11.59 6.90 -5.04
CA LYS A 157 11.15 8.27 -5.35
C LYS A 157 12.27 9.09 -5.99
N HIS A 158 13.49 8.98 -5.47
CA HIS A 158 14.64 9.67 -6.03
C HIS A 158 14.92 9.23 -7.47
N SER A 159 14.87 7.93 -7.73
CA SER A 159 15.04 7.37 -9.08
C SER A 159 13.95 7.84 -10.04
N GLU A 160 12.68 7.84 -9.59
CA GLU A 160 11.55 8.35 -10.37
C GLU A 160 11.73 9.84 -10.73
N THR A 161 12.15 10.67 -9.77
CA THR A 161 12.44 12.09 -10.05
C THR A 161 13.55 12.25 -11.07
N GLY A 162 14.65 11.49 -10.97
CA GLY A 162 15.76 11.57 -11.92
C GLY A 162 15.38 11.12 -13.34
N LEU A 163 14.52 10.10 -13.47
CA LEU A 163 13.99 9.67 -14.77
C LEU A 163 13.09 10.75 -15.39
N ASN A 164 12.21 11.37 -14.61
CA ASN A 164 11.33 12.43 -15.08
C ASN A 164 12.12 13.67 -15.54
N GLU A 165 13.15 14.06 -14.79
CA GLU A 165 14.06 15.15 -15.18
C GLU A 165 14.80 14.83 -16.48
N SER A 166 15.27 13.59 -16.64
CA SER A 166 15.95 13.14 -17.87
C SER A 166 15.01 13.19 -19.09
N ILE A 167 13.76 12.72 -18.93
CA ILE A 167 12.73 12.79 -19.98
C ILE A 167 12.44 14.25 -20.37
N ALA A 168 12.30 15.14 -19.38
CA ALA A 168 12.06 16.56 -19.63
C ALA A 168 13.24 17.21 -20.38
N MET A 169 14.48 16.87 -19.99
CA MET A 169 15.69 17.37 -20.64
C MET A 169 15.80 16.91 -22.10
N ILE A 170 15.55 15.62 -22.37
CA ILE A 170 15.57 15.06 -23.72
C ILE A 170 14.48 15.71 -24.57
N SER A 171 13.26 15.85 -24.03
CA SER A 171 12.15 16.51 -24.74
C SER A 171 12.50 17.94 -25.12
N SER A 172 13.09 18.71 -24.20
CA SER A 172 13.56 20.07 -24.47
C SER A 172 14.63 20.13 -25.55
N GLN A 173 15.55 19.15 -25.59
CA GLN A 173 16.57 19.09 -26.65
C GLN A 173 15.95 18.79 -28.02
N VAL A 174 15.01 17.84 -28.08
CA VAL A 174 14.29 17.50 -29.32
C VAL A 174 13.52 18.72 -29.85
N ASP A 175 12.84 19.47 -28.98
CA ASP A 175 12.14 20.69 -29.37
C ASP A 175 13.11 21.75 -29.92
N LYS A 176 14.24 21.98 -29.24
CA LYS A 176 15.27 22.92 -29.73
C LYS A 176 15.84 22.51 -31.08
N MET A 177 16.08 21.22 -31.29
CA MET A 177 16.54 20.69 -32.59
C MET A 177 15.49 20.91 -33.68
N ARG A 178 14.22 20.61 -33.40
CA ARG A 178 13.11 20.85 -34.33
C ARG A 178 13.04 22.33 -34.71
N ASP A 179 13.06 23.23 -33.74
CA ASP A 179 12.93 24.66 -33.98
C ASP A 179 14.13 25.20 -34.79
N SER A 180 15.32 24.67 -34.55
CA SER A 180 16.52 24.98 -35.34
C SER A 180 16.39 24.54 -36.80
N ILE A 181 15.85 23.34 -37.06
CA ILE A 181 15.62 22.85 -38.42
C ILE A 181 14.59 23.71 -39.14
N ILE A 182 13.49 24.07 -38.46
CA ILE A 182 12.46 24.96 -39.02
C ILE A 182 13.07 26.31 -39.40
N GLN A 183 13.88 26.88 -38.52
CA GLN A 183 14.54 28.16 -38.76
C GLN A 183 15.47 28.12 -39.98
N LEU A 184 16.29 27.07 -40.12
CA LEU A 184 17.16 26.89 -41.29
C LEU A 184 16.35 26.74 -42.58
N PHE A 185 15.24 26.02 -42.53
CA PHE A 185 14.36 25.84 -43.69
C PHE A 185 13.71 27.17 -44.11
N ASP A 186 13.21 27.95 -43.16
CA ASP A 186 12.63 29.27 -43.44
C ASP A 186 13.67 30.25 -44.00
N GLN A 187 14.91 30.21 -43.50
CA GLN A 187 16.01 30.99 -44.04
C GLN A 187 16.30 30.61 -45.51
N ALA A 188 16.44 29.32 -45.80
CA ALA A 188 16.66 28.85 -47.18
C ALA A 188 15.52 29.26 -48.12
N LYS A 189 14.28 29.14 -47.66
CA LYS A 189 13.08 29.59 -48.40
C LYS A 189 13.12 31.08 -48.70
N GLN A 190 13.50 31.92 -47.73
CA GLN A 190 13.59 33.36 -47.94
C GLN A 190 14.66 33.74 -48.97
N VAL A 191 15.84 33.11 -48.92
CA VAL A 191 16.91 33.34 -49.89
C VAL A 191 16.41 33.02 -51.31
N LEU A 192 15.87 31.82 -51.53
CA LEU A 192 15.38 31.41 -52.85
C LEU A 192 14.26 32.32 -53.39
N LEU A 193 13.35 32.77 -52.52
CA LEU A 193 12.29 33.69 -52.92
C LEU A 193 12.82 35.10 -53.24
N SER A 194 13.88 35.56 -52.56
CA SER A 194 14.52 36.84 -52.87
C SER A 194 15.22 36.80 -54.22
N GLU A 195 16.01 35.75 -54.49
CA GLU A 195 16.71 35.56 -55.78
C GLU A 195 15.72 35.49 -56.95
N ALA A 196 14.60 34.76 -56.79
CA ALA A 196 13.57 34.67 -57.82
C ALA A 196 12.91 36.04 -58.12
N LYS A 197 12.70 36.87 -57.10
CA LYS A 197 12.16 38.23 -57.28
C LYS A 197 13.16 39.15 -57.98
N ASP A 198 14.44 39.05 -57.62
CA ASP A 198 15.50 39.84 -58.23
C ASP A 198 15.68 39.46 -59.70
N PHE A 199 15.67 38.16 -60.02
CA PHE A 199 15.69 37.66 -61.39
C PHE A 199 14.51 38.20 -62.21
N LYS A 200 13.28 38.05 -61.70
CA LYS A 200 12.07 38.59 -62.35
C LYS A 200 12.18 40.10 -62.61
N THR A 201 12.71 40.85 -61.64
CA THR A 201 12.85 42.32 -61.75
C THR A 201 13.89 42.69 -62.81
N ALA A 202 15.01 41.97 -62.87
CA ALA A 202 16.04 42.16 -63.88
C ALA A 202 15.51 41.86 -65.30
N GLU A 203 14.74 40.79 -65.45
CA GLU A 203 14.17 40.38 -66.73
C GLU A 203 13.12 41.38 -67.25
N ILE A 204 12.21 41.85 -66.38
CA ILE A 204 11.24 42.92 -66.72
C ILE A 204 11.96 44.18 -67.21
N LYS A 205 13.08 44.56 -66.57
CA LYS A 205 13.87 45.74 -66.95
C LYS A 205 14.54 45.57 -68.31
N LEU A 206 15.00 44.36 -68.65
CA LEU A 206 15.57 44.07 -69.97
C LEU A 206 14.51 44.13 -71.07
N ILE A 207 13.35 43.51 -70.85
CA ILE A 207 12.23 43.53 -71.80
C ILE A 207 11.79 44.98 -72.08
N GLY A 208 11.65 45.80 -71.05
CA GLY A 208 11.25 47.21 -71.20
C GLY A 208 12.21 48.02 -72.08
N LYS A 209 13.53 47.81 -71.95
CA LYS A 209 14.53 48.48 -72.80
C LYS A 209 14.42 48.06 -74.27
N SER A 210 14.21 46.77 -74.53
CA SER A 210 14.08 46.24 -75.90
C SER A 210 12.84 46.79 -76.61
N VAL A 211 11.73 46.97 -75.90
CA VAL A 211 10.49 47.56 -76.45
C VAL A 211 10.68 49.03 -76.84
N THR A 212 11.49 49.79 -76.10
CA THR A 212 11.77 51.21 -76.41
C THR A 212 12.69 51.44 -77.62
N LEU A 213 13.36 50.38 -78.11
CA LEU A 213 14.32 50.46 -79.22
C LEU A 213 13.71 50.03 -80.58
N LEU A 214 12.43 49.63 -80.62
CA LEU A 214 11.76 49.28 -81.88
C LEU A 214 11.37 50.56 -82.65
N PRO A 215 11.70 50.67 -83.96
CA PRO A 215 11.31 51.82 -84.78
C PRO A 215 9.78 51.92 -84.88
N LYS A 216 9.26 53.14 -84.80
CA LYS A 216 7.84 53.46 -85.02
C LYS A 216 7.43 53.28 -86.49
#